data_AF-A0A6H1XFN6-F1
#
_entry.id   AF-A0A6H1XFN6-F1
#
_cell.length_a   1.000
_cell.length_b   1.000
_cell.length_c   1.000
_cell.angle_alpha   90.00
_cell.angle_beta   90.00
_cell.angle_gamma   90.00
#
_symmetry.space_group_name_H-M   'P 1'
#
loop_
_entity.id
_entity.type
_entity.pdbx_description
1 polymer ?
#
loop_
_entity_poly.entity_id
_entity_poly.type
_entity_poly.pdbx_seq_one_letter_code
_entity_poly.pdbx_strand_id
1 'polypeptide(L)' 'MAVPKKRTSRSKKRIHKNIWKGKGSWSALKALSLGKSLSTGNSKSFFVRQTNKS' A
#
# COMPACT_ATOMS: atom_id res chain seq x y z
N MET A 1 -1.14 -29.86 -17.37
CA MET A 1 -0.97 -28.84 -16.31
C MET A 1 -0.58 -29.54 -15.01
N ALA A 2 0.32 -28.95 -14.22
CA ALA A 2 0.70 -29.53 -12.93
C ALA A 2 -0.43 -29.35 -11.90
N VAL A 3 -0.78 -30.43 -11.18
CA VAL A 3 -1.82 -30.44 -10.15
C VAL A 3 -1.17 -30.62 -8.77
N PRO A 4 -1.57 -29.84 -7.74
CA PRO A 4 -0.99 -30.00 -6.41
C PRO A 4 -1.36 -31.36 -5.81
N LYS A 5 -0.35 -32.14 -5.42
CA LYS A 5 -0.56 -33.47 -4.83
C LYS A 5 -1.22 -33.43 -3.45
N LYS A 6 -0.99 -32.36 -2.69
CA LYS A 6 -1.52 -32.13 -1.34
C LYS A 6 -1.88 -30.66 -1.16
N ARG A 7 -2.84 -30.39 -0.28
CA ARG A 7 -3.20 -29.02 0.08
C ARG A 7 -2.10 -28.36 0.93
N THR A 8 -1.98 -27.04 0.82
CA THR A 8 -1.07 -26.28 1.69
C THR A 8 -1.57 -26.30 3.13
N SER A 9 -0.63 -26.37 4.08
CA SER A 9 -0.98 -26.31 5.50
C SER A 9 -1.56 -24.94 5.86
N ARG A 10 -2.38 -24.88 6.92
CA ARG A 10 -3.01 -23.63 7.39
C ARG A 10 -1.96 -22.57 7.73
N SER A 11 -0.82 -22.97 8.30
CA SER A 11 0.30 -22.08 8.60
C SER A 11 0.92 -21.47 7.32
N LYS A 12 1.29 -22.30 6.34
CA LYS A 12 1.87 -21.82 5.07
C LYS A 12 0.92 -20.87 4.32
N LYS A 13 -0.37 -21.19 4.29
CA LYS A 13 -1.41 -20.31 3.71
C LYS A 13 -1.47 -18.95 4.41
N ARG A 14 -1.35 -18.90 5.75
CA ARG A 14 -1.34 -17.64 6.52
C ARG A 14 -0.09 -16.82 6.24
N ILE A 15 1.08 -17.45 6.17
CA ILE A 15 2.35 -16.77 5.87
C ILE A 15 2.27 -16.06 4.51
N HIS A 16 1.81 -16.74 3.45
CA HIS A 16 1.67 -16.13 2.13
C HIS A 16 0.71 -14.93 2.15
N LYS A 17 -0.42 -15.03 2.88
CA LYS A 17 -1.35 -13.92 3.04
C LYS A 17 -0.73 -12.75 3.81
N ASN A 18 0.07 -13.02 4.84
CA ASN A 18 0.73 -11.99 5.63
C ASN A 18 1.76 -11.23 4.79
N ILE A 19 2.52 -11.91 3.92
CA ILE A 19 3.43 -11.26 2.98
C ILE A 19 2.67 -10.30 2.06
N TRP A 20 1.52 -10.73 1.52
CA TRP A 20 0.70 -9.87 0.67
C TRP A 20 0.14 -8.66 1.45
N LYS A 21 -0.37 -8.88 2.67
CA LYS A 21 -0.87 -7.80 3.54
C LYS A 21 0.23 -6.82 3.98
N GLY A 22 1.44 -7.30 4.24
CA GLY A 22 2.57 -6.48 4.69
C GLY A 22 3.00 -5.41 3.67
N LYS A 23 2.70 -5.62 2.38
CA LYS A 23 2.93 -4.60 1.34
C LYS A 23 2.08 -3.34 1.57
N GLY A 24 0.88 -3.48 2.13
CA GLY A 24 -0.01 -2.35 2.43
C GLY A 24 0.59 -1.40 3.47
N SER A 25 1.27 -1.92 4.48
CA SER A 25 1.91 -1.10 5.53
C SER A 25 2.98 -0.16 4.95
N TRP A 26 3.79 -0.65 4.01
CA TRP A 26 4.79 0.19 3.32
C TRP A 26 4.16 1.27 2.46
N SER A 27 3.05 0.95 1.78
CA SER A 27 2.30 1.94 1.00
C SER A 27 1.68 3.01 1.91
N ALA A 28 1.14 2.62 3.07
CA ALA A 28 0.57 3.54 4.05
C ALA A 28 1.61 4.52 4.61
N LEU A 29 2.82 4.04 4.93
CA LEU A 29 3.91 4.91 5.39
C LEU A 29 4.31 5.96 4.34
N LYS A 30 4.43 5.55 3.07
CA LYS A 30 4.73 6.47 1.96
C LYS A 30 3.60 7.48 1.76
N ALA A 31 2.34 7.02 1.81
CA ALA A 31 1.17 7.89 1.66
C ALA A 31 1.07 8.93 2.78
N LEU A 32 1.35 8.54 4.04
CA LEU A 32 1.35 9.45 5.19
C LEU A 32 2.43 10.53 5.04
N SER A 33 3.66 10.12 4.71
CA SER A 33 4.76 11.06 4.46
C SER A 33 4.40 12.06 3.35
N LEU A 34 3.85 11.56 2.25
CA LEU A 34 3.41 12.39 1.12
C LEU A 34 2.30 13.37 1.51
N GLY A 35 1.27 12.90 2.22
CA GLY A 35 0.16 13.75 2.67
C GLY A 35 0.61 14.89 3.58
N LYS A 36 1.55 14.63 4.50
CA LYS A 36 2.15 15.68 5.33
C LYS A 36 2.90 16.72 4.49
N SER A 37 3.71 16.28 3.52
CA SER A 37 4.40 17.19 2.61
C SER A 37 3.43 18.10 1.86
N LEU A 38 2.39 17.51 1.27
CA LEU A 38 1.38 18.25 0.51
C LEU A 38 0.60 19.26 1.37
N SER A 39 0.27 18.88 2.62
CA SER A 39 -0.48 19.75 3.53
C SER A 39 0.24 21.05 3.89
N THR A 40 1.57 21.09 3.81
CA THR A 40 2.35 22.30 4.15
C THR A 40 2.41 23.32 3.02
N GLY A 41 2.06 22.97 1.78
CA GLY A 41 2.08 23.88 0.63
C GLY A 41 3.49 24.37 0.20
N ASN A 42 4.55 24.01 0.93
CA ASN A 42 5.92 24.49 0.69
C ASN A 42 6.63 23.71 -0.42
N SER A 43 6.16 22.52 -0.76
CA SER A 43 6.78 21.65 -1.76
C SER A 43 6.45 22.12 -3.18
N LYS A 44 7.45 22.65 -3.89
CA LYS A 44 7.34 23.14 -5.29
C LYS A 44 7.35 22.02 -6.35
N SER A 45 7.68 20.79 -5.97
CA SER A 45 7.83 19.65 -6.88
C SER A 45 6.54 18.86 -7.14
N PHE A 46 5.56 18.94 -6.23
CA PHE A 46 4.31 18.20 -6.34
C PHE A 46 3.16 19.17 -6.64
N PHE A 47 2.48 18.95 -7.77
CA PHE A 47 1.30 19.71 -8.16
C PHE A 47 0.03 18.91 -7.82
N VAL A 48 -0.87 19.50 -7.04
CA VAL A 48 -2.20 18.95 -6.75
C VAL A 48 -3.24 19.91 -7.28
N ARG A 49 -4.15 19.43 -8.14
CA ARG A 49 -5.25 20.25 -8.67
C ARG A 49 -6.24 20.57 -7.55
N GLN A 50 -6.32 21.82 -7.13
CA GLN A 50 -7.39 22.28 -6.24
C GLN A 50 -8.68 22.37 -7.06
N THR A 51 -9.65 21.51 -6.76
CA THR A 51 -11.01 21.72 -7.25
C THR A 51 -11.65 22.76 -6.35
N ASN A 52 -11.89 23.96 -6.87
CA ASN A 52 -12.65 25.00 -6.16
C ASN A 52 -13.98 24.37 -5.73
N LYS A 53 -14.24 24.33 -4.41
CA LYS A 53 -15.58 24.06 -3.90
C LYS A 53 -16.41 25.30 -4.22
N SER A 54 -17.34 25.16 -5.15
CA SER A 54 -18.49 26.04 -5.30
C SER A 54 -19.30 26.08 -4.01
#